data_AF-A0A3G6ZK16-F1
#
_entry.id   AF-A0A3G6ZK16-F1
#
_cell.length_a   1.000
_cell.length_b   1.000
_cell.length_c   1.000
_cell.angle_alpha   90.00
_cell.angle_beta   90.00
_cell.angle_gamma   90.00
#
_symmetry.space_group_name_H-M   'P 1'
#
loop_
_entity.id
_entity.type
_entity.pdbx_description
1 polymer ?
#
loop_
_entity_poly.entity_id
_entity_poly.type
_entity_poly.pdbx_seq_one_letter_code
_entity_poly.pdbx_strand_id
1 'polypeptide(L)'
;MAEEPDRLRADERAELRALQRRAYGPDADIDTDPAALARLSELETAAARPTPQQVQGPVDDDPVDHHPGANAAAAASDPLRRSARRPTLLLVAGAAALALGGAALVTSITGTPAPAEGDDIAIIRQDAADAAAERLALDDASYRNPYELYFDGKRDEVLTLPGAEGVASRVVYDEFLPYGTLYGRLVGAGPTEDDRFCMIVESDPSAVTVCLDPAIWGFAPLPKTLVFPAPQFDAASPGEVAYVGYTLEPDGQVVARPGVDPQAASEPEPTRTAVPAPGTQ
;
A
#
# COMPACT_ATOMS: atom_id res chain seq x y z
N MET A 1 3.83 -29.97 -24.64
CA MET A 1 3.85 -29.80 -23.17
C MET A 1 5.01 -30.64 -22.67
N ALA A 2 6.17 -30.02 -22.47
CA ALA A 2 7.30 -30.69 -21.85
C ALA A 2 7.09 -30.59 -20.33
N GLU A 3 6.95 -31.72 -19.66
CA GLU A 3 7.08 -31.78 -18.20
C GLU A 3 8.47 -31.22 -17.86
N GLU A 4 8.47 -30.06 -17.21
CA GLU A 4 9.68 -29.47 -16.68
C GLU A 4 10.24 -30.44 -15.62
N PRO A 5 11.48 -30.95 -15.76
CA PRO A 5 12.01 -31.93 -14.82
C PRO A 5 12.15 -31.26 -13.46
N ASP A 6 11.34 -31.72 -12.51
CA ASP A 6 11.44 -31.34 -11.11
C ASP A 6 12.87 -31.61 -10.63
N ARG A 7 13.56 -30.55 -10.20
CA ARG A 7 15.03 -30.55 -10.09
C ARG A 7 15.54 -31.30 -8.87
N LEU A 8 14.69 -31.44 -7.87
CA LEU A 8 14.96 -32.29 -6.73
C LEU A 8 14.38 -33.68 -6.99
N ARG A 9 15.17 -34.71 -6.70
CA ARG A 9 14.65 -36.08 -6.70
C ARG A 9 13.47 -36.17 -5.74
N ALA A 10 12.56 -37.12 -5.98
CA ALA A 10 11.39 -37.31 -5.12
C ALA A 10 11.76 -37.47 -3.64
N ASP A 11 12.86 -38.19 -3.38
CA ASP A 11 13.38 -38.42 -2.03
C ASP A 11 13.92 -37.12 -1.39
N GLU A 12 14.64 -36.30 -2.16
CA GLU A 12 15.17 -35.00 -1.71
C GLU A 12 14.03 -34.00 -1.41
N ARG A 13 12.92 -34.06 -2.17
CA ARG A 13 11.71 -33.26 -1.86
C ARG A 13 11.02 -33.73 -0.59
N ALA A 14 10.97 -35.04 -0.34
CA ALA A 14 10.41 -35.59 0.89
C ALA A 14 11.27 -35.21 2.11
N GLU A 15 12.60 -35.26 1.96
CA GLU A 15 13.58 -34.82 2.95
C GLU A 15 13.43 -33.32 3.25
N LEU A 16 13.38 -32.46 2.21
CA LEU A 16 13.19 -31.01 2.35
C LEU A 16 11.92 -30.68 3.14
N ARG A 17 10.77 -31.31 2.79
CA ARG A 17 9.51 -31.09 3.52
C ARG A 17 9.59 -31.55 4.98
N ALA A 18 10.34 -32.61 5.27
CA ALA A 18 10.51 -33.08 6.64
C ALA A 18 11.35 -32.11 7.46
N LEU A 19 12.45 -31.59 6.89
CA LEU A 19 13.30 -30.58 7.53
C LEU A 19 12.56 -29.25 7.71
N GLN A 20 11.79 -28.80 6.72
CA GLN A 20 10.97 -27.58 6.85
C GLN A 20 9.89 -27.68 7.93
N ARG A 21 9.29 -28.86 8.15
CA ARG A 21 8.37 -29.06 9.29
C ARG A 21 9.08 -28.97 10.63
N ARG A 22 10.33 -29.42 10.74
CA ARG A 22 11.14 -29.30 11.96
C ARG A 22 11.66 -27.88 12.18
N ALA A 23 11.85 -27.10 11.12
CA ALA A 23 12.34 -25.72 11.20
C ALA A 23 11.22 -24.69 11.41
N TYR A 24 10.10 -24.87 10.73
CA TYR A 24 9.03 -23.87 10.63
C TYR A 24 7.65 -24.40 11.09
N GLY A 25 7.61 -25.62 11.64
CA GLY A 25 6.37 -26.21 12.15
C GLY A 25 6.03 -25.79 13.58
N PRO A 26 4.83 -26.14 14.07
CA PRO A 26 4.38 -25.81 15.44
C PRO A 26 5.26 -26.45 16.52
N ASP A 27 5.87 -27.59 16.21
CA ASP A 27 6.79 -28.33 17.08
C ASP A 27 8.24 -28.19 16.59
N ALA A 28 8.66 -26.98 16.20
CA ALA A 28 9.99 -26.76 15.64
C ALA A 28 11.11 -27.13 16.64
N ASP A 29 11.99 -28.04 16.24
CA ASP A 29 13.06 -28.59 17.08
C ASP A 29 14.45 -28.56 16.40
N ILE A 30 14.53 -28.02 15.18
CA ILE A 30 15.73 -28.12 14.32
C ILE A 30 16.95 -27.40 14.91
N ASP A 31 16.75 -26.40 15.76
CA ASP A 31 17.83 -25.58 16.35
C ASP A 31 18.77 -26.40 17.23
N THR A 32 18.31 -27.55 17.73
CA THR A 32 19.12 -28.48 18.52
C THR A 32 19.98 -29.42 17.66
N ASP A 33 19.81 -29.38 16.33
CA ASP A 33 20.43 -30.29 15.36
C ASP A 33 21.15 -29.49 14.23
N PRO A 34 22.41 -29.07 14.46
CA PRO A 34 23.14 -28.26 13.49
C PRO A 34 23.41 -28.99 12.16
N ALA A 35 23.42 -30.33 12.17
CA ALA A 35 23.56 -31.12 10.95
C ALA A 35 22.29 -31.05 10.09
N ALA A 36 21.10 -31.11 10.71
CA ALA A 36 19.84 -30.92 10.01
C ALA A 36 19.69 -29.51 9.42
N LEU A 37 20.13 -28.46 10.13
CA LEU A 37 20.15 -27.10 9.60
C LEU A 37 21.04 -26.95 8.36
N ALA A 38 22.25 -27.51 8.40
CA ALA A 38 23.15 -27.51 7.24
C ALA A 38 22.49 -28.21 6.04
N ARG A 39 21.85 -29.36 6.28
CA ARG A 39 21.15 -30.13 5.25
C ARG A 39 19.94 -29.40 4.67
N LEU A 40 19.19 -28.68 5.49
CA LEU A 40 18.06 -27.85 5.06
C LEU A 40 18.54 -26.75 4.11
N SER A 41 19.59 -26.02 4.50
CA SER A 41 20.18 -24.94 3.70
C SER A 41 20.67 -25.42 2.32
N GLU A 42 21.31 -26.60 2.26
CA GLU A 42 21.73 -27.22 1.00
C GLU A 42 20.54 -27.48 0.06
N LEU A 43 19.46 -28.07 0.59
CA LEU A 43 18.28 -28.43 -0.19
C LEU A 43 17.49 -27.20 -0.66
N GLU A 44 17.35 -26.17 0.19
CA GLU A 44 16.71 -24.91 -0.19
C GLU A 44 17.52 -24.17 -1.26
N THR A 45 18.85 -24.16 -1.14
CA THR A 45 19.74 -23.58 -2.17
C THR A 45 19.63 -24.35 -3.49
N ALA A 46 19.56 -25.68 -3.45
CA ALA A 46 19.39 -26.51 -4.62
C ALA A 46 18.03 -26.27 -5.31
N ALA A 47 16.97 -26.06 -4.53
CA ALA A 47 15.64 -25.71 -5.03
C ALA A 47 15.59 -24.29 -5.62
N ALA A 48 16.30 -23.33 -5.02
CA ALA A 48 16.25 -21.91 -5.37
C ALA A 48 17.13 -21.51 -6.57
N ARG A 49 18.07 -22.36 -7.01
CA ARG A 49 18.89 -22.02 -8.20
C ARG A 49 17.96 -21.69 -9.38
N PRO A 50 18.22 -20.65 -10.18
CA PRO A 50 17.50 -20.43 -11.43
C PRO A 50 17.78 -21.58 -12.41
N THR A 51 16.81 -21.98 -13.25
CA THR A 51 17.17 -22.80 -14.43
C THR A 51 18.14 -21.92 -15.22
N PRO A 52 19.35 -22.38 -15.59
CA PRO A 52 20.12 -21.67 -16.59
C PRO A 52 19.22 -21.58 -17.82
N GLN A 53 18.68 -20.39 -18.03
CA GLN A 53 17.84 -20.05 -19.16
C GLN A 53 18.65 -20.50 -20.37
N GLN A 54 18.14 -21.48 -21.11
CA GLN A 54 18.78 -21.86 -22.36
C GLN A 54 18.86 -20.57 -23.17
N VAL A 55 20.07 -20.05 -23.29
CA VAL A 55 20.38 -18.88 -24.12
C VAL A 55 19.90 -19.29 -25.49
N GLN A 56 18.72 -18.83 -25.86
CA GLN A 56 18.24 -18.94 -27.22
C GLN A 56 19.30 -18.24 -28.05
N GLY A 57 19.91 -19.01 -28.96
CA GLY A 57 20.98 -18.52 -29.81
C GLY A 57 20.57 -17.23 -30.52
N PRO A 58 21.55 -16.46 -31.02
CA PRO A 58 21.30 -15.20 -31.73
C PRO A 58 20.20 -15.44 -32.76
N VAL A 59 19.08 -14.74 -32.58
CA VAL A 59 18.03 -14.66 -33.59
C VAL A 59 18.68 -13.94 -34.75
N ASP A 60 18.88 -14.64 -35.87
CA ASP A 60 19.32 -14.02 -37.12
C ASP A 60 18.34 -12.90 -37.46
N ASP A 61 18.84 -11.67 -37.44
CA ASP A 61 18.17 -10.48 -37.98
C ASP A 61 18.01 -10.65 -39.49
N ASP A 62 16.87 -11.19 -39.90
CA ASP A 62 16.41 -11.14 -41.28
C ASP A 62 15.93 -9.70 -41.57
N PRO A 63 16.51 -8.98 -42.56
CA PRO A 63 16.16 -7.59 -42.82
C PRO A 63 14.74 -7.49 -43.39
N VAL A 64 13.81 -6.96 -42.59
CA VAL A 64 12.44 -6.70 -43.04
C VAL A 64 12.41 -5.43 -43.90
N ASP A 65 12.16 -5.61 -45.19
CA ASP A 65 11.89 -4.54 -46.16
C ASP A 65 10.74 -3.63 -45.70
N HIS A 66 11.04 -2.33 -45.52
CA HIS A 66 10.05 -1.29 -45.28
C HIS A 66 9.22 -1.01 -46.54
N HIS A 67 7.97 -1.50 -46.57
CA HIS A 67 6.94 -0.97 -47.47
C HIS A 67 6.18 0.19 -46.80
N PRO A 68 6.11 1.39 -47.41
CA PRO A 68 5.20 2.44 -46.97
C PRO A 68 3.82 2.19 -47.58
N GLY A 69 2.95 1.51 -46.84
CA GLY A 69 1.59 1.18 -47.24
C GLY A 69 0.56 1.83 -46.32
N ALA A 70 -0.07 2.89 -46.81
CA ALA A 70 -1.21 3.55 -46.20
C ALA A 70 -2.35 2.57 -45.85
N ASN A 71 -2.96 2.72 -44.68
CA ASN A 71 -4.37 3.13 -44.53
C ASN A 71 -4.84 2.93 -43.09
N ALA A 72 -5.27 4.03 -42.49
CA ALA A 72 -6.15 4.06 -41.35
C ALA A 72 -7.50 3.43 -41.72
N ALA A 73 -7.93 2.38 -41.00
CA ALA A 73 -9.33 2.01 -40.86
C ALA A 73 -9.54 1.02 -39.71
N ALA A 74 -10.30 1.47 -38.72
CA ALA A 74 -11.24 0.69 -37.90
C ALA A 74 -10.68 -0.51 -37.11
N ALA A 75 -10.25 -0.22 -35.88
CA ALA A 75 -10.33 -1.17 -34.77
C ALA A 75 -11.81 -1.45 -34.46
N ALA A 76 -12.35 -2.53 -35.03
CA ALA A 76 -13.59 -3.14 -34.54
C ALA A 76 -13.22 -4.07 -33.38
N SER A 77 -13.31 -3.55 -32.16
CA SER A 77 -13.22 -4.35 -30.95
C SER A 77 -14.45 -5.26 -30.83
N ASP A 78 -14.20 -6.56 -30.83
CA ASP A 78 -15.15 -7.62 -30.56
C ASP A 78 -15.62 -7.55 -29.09
N PRO A 79 -16.93 -7.40 -28.79
CA PRO A 79 -17.41 -7.37 -27.42
C PRO A 79 -17.51 -8.79 -26.84
N LEU A 80 -16.56 -9.13 -25.98
CA LEU A 80 -16.64 -10.31 -25.12
C LEU A 80 -17.93 -10.27 -24.27
N ARG A 81 -18.86 -11.16 -24.62
CA ARG A 81 -20.05 -11.55 -23.85
C ARG A 81 -19.64 -12.01 -22.44
N ARG A 82 -19.82 -11.17 -21.43
CA ARG A 82 -19.83 -11.62 -20.02
C ARG A 82 -21.27 -11.91 -19.58
N SER A 83 -21.50 -13.19 -19.35
CA SER A 83 -22.66 -13.81 -18.72
C SER A 83 -23.04 -13.10 -17.41
N ALA A 84 -24.23 -12.48 -17.39
CA ALA A 84 -24.87 -12.00 -16.18
C ALA A 84 -25.28 -13.17 -15.27
N ARG A 85 -24.58 -13.33 -14.14
CA ARG A 85 -25.08 -14.10 -12.99
C ARG A 85 -25.57 -13.12 -11.93
N ARG A 86 -26.88 -13.02 -11.78
CA ARG A 86 -27.55 -12.43 -10.62
C ARG A 86 -27.42 -13.39 -9.44
N PRO A 87 -27.19 -12.89 -8.22
CA PRO A 87 -27.80 -13.48 -7.05
C PRO A 87 -28.74 -12.50 -6.32
N THR A 88 -29.81 -13.12 -5.89
CA THR A 88 -31.04 -12.62 -5.31
C THR A 88 -30.85 -12.13 -3.86
N LEU A 89 -31.49 -10.99 -3.56
CA LEU A 89 -32.06 -10.54 -2.27
C LEU A 89 -31.87 -11.42 -1.03
N LEU A 90 -31.54 -10.79 0.11
CA LEU A 90 -32.25 -11.05 1.37
C LEU A 90 -32.28 -9.79 2.26
N LEU A 91 -33.50 -9.31 2.50
CA LEU A 91 -33.91 -8.32 3.49
C LEU A 91 -33.76 -8.90 4.89
N VAL A 92 -33.18 -8.13 5.82
CA VAL A 92 -33.48 -8.26 7.25
C VAL A 92 -33.79 -6.88 7.81
N ALA A 93 -35.08 -6.65 8.03
CA ALA A 93 -35.59 -5.55 8.83
C ALA A 93 -35.46 -5.94 10.31
N GLY A 94 -34.70 -5.16 11.08
CA GLY A 94 -34.59 -5.29 12.53
C GLY A 94 -35.02 -3.99 13.20
N ALA A 95 -36.27 -3.96 13.67
CA ALA A 95 -36.80 -2.90 14.53
C ALA A 95 -36.48 -3.23 16.00
N ALA A 96 -35.97 -2.26 16.74
CA ALA A 96 -36.10 -2.22 18.21
C ALA A 96 -36.05 -0.77 18.69
N ALA A 97 -37.22 -0.28 19.11
CA ALA A 97 -37.39 0.96 19.83
C ALA A 97 -37.01 0.76 21.30
N LEU A 98 -36.30 1.72 21.89
CA LEU A 98 -36.31 1.97 23.33
C LEU A 98 -36.29 3.48 23.57
N ALA A 99 -37.44 3.99 23.99
CA ALA A 99 -37.60 5.29 24.61
C ALA A 99 -37.46 5.13 26.13
N LEU A 100 -36.94 6.18 26.80
CA LEU A 100 -37.06 6.61 28.20
C LEU A 100 -35.79 7.45 28.45
N GLY A 101 -35.81 8.77 28.68
CA GLY A 101 -36.64 9.49 29.63
C GLY A 101 -35.76 9.88 30.82
N GLY A 102 -35.29 11.12 30.87
CA GLY A 102 -34.42 11.60 31.95
C GLY A 102 -34.14 13.10 31.86
N ALA A 103 -35.13 13.91 32.25
CA ALA A 103 -34.92 15.31 32.54
C ALA A 103 -34.34 15.45 33.96
N ALA A 104 -33.17 16.07 34.07
CA ALA A 104 -32.70 16.68 35.31
C ALA A 104 -32.01 18.01 34.97
N LEU A 105 -32.78 19.10 35.10
CA LEU A 105 -32.24 20.42 35.36
C LEU A 105 -31.70 20.44 36.79
N VAL A 106 -30.56 21.11 37.03
CA VAL A 106 -30.42 22.23 37.99
C VAL A 106 -28.95 22.65 38.18
N THR A 107 -28.74 23.93 37.87
CA THR A 107 -27.81 24.97 38.36
C THR A 107 -26.28 24.79 38.36
N SER A 108 -25.70 25.69 37.55
CA SER A 108 -24.43 26.40 37.64
C SER A 108 -23.80 26.54 39.03
N ILE A 109 -22.49 26.26 39.09
CA ILE A 109 -21.56 27.01 39.95
C ILE A 109 -20.50 27.60 39.03
N THR A 110 -20.48 28.93 38.99
CA THR A 110 -19.41 29.77 38.48
C THR A 110 -18.14 29.54 39.30
N GLY A 111 -17.07 29.17 38.60
CA GLY A 111 -15.73 29.08 39.14
C GLY A 111 -14.79 28.74 38.01
N THR A 112 -14.34 29.76 37.29
CA THR A 112 -13.34 29.64 36.22
C THR A 112 -11.96 29.81 36.84
N PRO A 113 -11.23 28.74 37.23
CA PRO A 113 -9.78 28.79 37.19
C PRO A 113 -9.39 28.79 35.71
N ALA A 114 -8.58 29.76 35.31
CA ALA A 114 -8.00 29.79 33.98
C ALA A 114 -7.30 28.43 33.71
N PRO A 115 -7.66 27.69 32.65
CA PRO A 115 -6.98 26.46 32.31
C PRO A 115 -5.56 26.82 31.87
N ALA A 116 -4.57 26.20 32.49
CA ALA A 116 -3.22 26.17 31.96
C ALA A 116 -3.28 25.37 30.65
N GLU A 117 -3.21 26.10 29.53
CA GLU A 117 -3.38 25.68 28.13
C GLU A 117 -2.27 24.72 27.61
N GLY A 118 -1.73 23.87 28.48
CA GLY A 118 -0.64 22.94 28.16
C GLY A 118 -0.80 21.53 28.72
N ASP A 119 -1.76 21.29 29.62
CA ASP A 119 -1.89 20.00 30.31
C ASP A 119 -2.85 19.03 29.59
N ASP A 120 -3.88 19.55 28.91
CA ASP A 120 -4.89 18.72 28.23
C ASP A 120 -4.31 17.94 27.04
N ILE A 121 -3.30 18.49 26.34
CA ILE A 121 -2.62 17.80 25.23
C ILE A 121 -1.72 16.67 25.74
N ALA A 122 -1.13 16.83 26.93
CA ALA A 122 -0.30 15.80 27.55
C ALA A 122 -1.16 14.62 28.00
N ILE A 123 -2.33 14.90 28.60
CA ILE A 123 -3.29 13.88 29.03
C ILE A 123 -3.84 13.09 27.82
N ILE A 124 -4.22 13.77 26.73
CA ILE A 124 -4.69 13.09 25.50
C ILE A 124 -3.60 12.22 24.88
N ARG A 125 -2.32 12.66 24.88
CA ARG A 125 -1.20 11.82 24.41
C ARG A 125 -0.96 10.61 25.31
N GLN A 126 -1.07 10.80 26.62
CA GLN A 126 -0.88 9.73 27.59
C GLN A 126 -1.97 8.67 27.43
N ASP A 127 -3.24 9.08 27.34
CA ASP A 127 -4.38 8.17 27.13
C ASP A 127 -4.29 7.42 25.80
N ALA A 128 -3.82 8.08 24.73
CA ALA A 128 -3.59 7.43 23.44
C ALA A 128 -2.43 6.42 23.48
N ALA A 129 -1.35 6.75 24.20
CA ALA A 129 -0.21 5.86 24.38
C ALA A 129 -0.56 4.64 25.26
N ASP A 130 -1.34 4.86 26.32
CA ASP A 130 -1.79 3.80 27.22
C ASP A 130 -2.79 2.87 26.51
N ALA A 131 -3.71 3.40 25.71
CA ALA A 131 -4.60 2.59 24.87
C ALA A 131 -3.86 1.80 23.79
N ALA A 132 -2.78 2.36 23.22
CA ALA A 132 -1.91 1.64 22.29
C ALA A 132 -1.14 0.51 22.99
N ALA A 133 -0.62 0.77 24.19
CA ALA A 133 0.08 -0.22 25.02
C ALA A 133 -0.85 -1.33 25.50
N GLU A 134 -2.10 -1.01 25.87
CA GLU A 134 -3.11 -1.99 26.28
C GLU A 134 -3.55 -2.87 25.11
N ARG A 135 -3.69 -2.33 23.89
CA ARG A 135 -3.90 -3.15 22.67
C ARG A 135 -2.71 -4.05 22.36
N LEU A 136 -1.49 -3.54 22.53
CA LEU A 136 -0.25 -4.32 22.44
C LEU A 136 -0.16 -5.44 23.49
N ALA A 137 -0.82 -5.28 24.64
CA ALA A 137 -0.83 -6.25 25.74
C ALA A 137 -2.00 -7.25 25.70
N LEU A 138 -3.13 -6.89 25.07
CA LEU A 138 -4.32 -7.73 24.90
C LEU A 138 -4.30 -8.53 23.59
N ASP A 139 -3.57 -8.09 22.57
CA ASP A 139 -3.25 -8.93 21.42
C ASP A 139 -2.33 -10.05 21.89
N ASP A 140 -2.77 -11.29 21.71
CA ASP A 140 -1.96 -12.50 21.83
C ASP A 140 -0.81 -12.39 20.80
N ALA A 141 0.26 -11.71 21.21
CA ALA A 141 1.42 -11.33 20.39
C ALA A 141 2.14 -12.54 19.76
N SER A 142 1.72 -13.76 20.13
CA SER A 142 2.22 -15.02 19.60
C SER A 142 1.81 -15.29 18.15
N TYR A 143 0.81 -14.61 17.58
CA TYR A 143 0.31 -14.93 16.22
C TYR A 143 -0.01 -13.76 15.30
N ARG A 144 0.38 -12.51 15.61
CA ARG A 144 0.34 -11.47 14.58
C ARG A 144 1.32 -11.84 13.48
N ASN A 145 0.77 -11.91 12.27
CA ASN A 145 1.53 -12.29 11.11
C ASN A 145 2.66 -11.25 10.92
N PRO A 146 3.94 -11.65 10.80
CA PRO A 146 5.04 -10.70 10.58
C PRO A 146 4.81 -9.81 9.35
N TYR A 147 4.01 -10.27 8.37
CA TYR A 147 3.58 -9.45 7.24
C TYR A 147 2.65 -8.29 7.65
N GLU A 148 1.73 -8.50 8.60
CA GLU A 148 0.85 -7.43 9.10
C GLU A 148 1.64 -6.39 9.86
N LEU A 149 2.55 -6.81 10.74
CA LEU A 149 3.44 -5.90 11.47
C LEU A 149 4.30 -5.04 10.53
N TYR A 150 4.78 -5.64 9.43
CA TYR A 150 5.51 -4.90 8.40
C TYR A 150 4.64 -3.84 7.73
N PHE A 151 3.42 -4.18 7.34
CA PHE A 151 2.50 -3.23 6.70
C PHE A 151 2.02 -2.15 7.66
N ASP A 152 1.73 -2.47 8.91
CA ASP A 152 1.36 -1.47 9.92
C ASP A 152 2.52 -0.50 10.16
N GLY A 153 3.75 -1.01 10.26
CA GLY A 153 4.94 -0.15 10.35
C GLY A 153 5.10 0.77 9.14
N LYS A 154 4.84 0.28 7.92
CA LYS A 154 4.89 1.10 6.70
C LYS A 154 3.76 2.12 6.62
N ARG A 155 2.57 1.79 7.12
CA ARG A 155 1.43 2.70 7.23
C ARG A 155 1.76 3.85 8.16
N ASP A 156 2.28 3.55 9.35
CA ASP A 156 2.70 4.56 10.33
C ASP A 156 3.79 5.46 9.76
N GLU A 157 4.78 4.89 9.07
CA GLU A 157 5.84 5.66 8.41
C GLU A 157 5.28 6.66 7.39
N VAL A 158 4.29 6.26 6.57
CA VAL A 158 3.65 7.16 5.60
C VAL A 158 2.82 8.25 6.27
N LEU A 159 2.00 7.89 7.26
CA LEU A 159 1.08 8.83 7.91
C LEU A 159 1.79 9.85 8.81
N THR A 160 3.03 9.56 9.21
CA THR A 160 3.86 10.46 10.01
C THR A 160 4.76 11.38 9.17
N LEU A 161 4.69 11.30 7.82
CA LEU A 161 5.46 12.19 6.95
C LEU A 161 5.05 13.66 7.14
N PRO A 162 6.02 14.61 7.21
CA PRO A 162 5.71 16.04 7.31
C PRO A 162 4.86 16.53 6.13
N GLY A 163 3.76 17.23 6.37
CA GLY A 163 2.82 17.67 5.33
C GLY A 163 1.66 16.71 5.04
N ALA A 164 1.63 15.53 5.68
CA ALA A 164 0.50 14.59 5.60
C ALA A 164 -0.52 14.77 6.74
N GLU A 165 -0.28 15.65 7.72
CA GLU A 165 -1.00 15.70 9.01
C GLU A 165 -2.52 15.93 8.85
N GLY A 166 -2.89 16.79 7.91
CA GLY A 166 -4.29 17.11 7.62
C GLY A 166 -5.07 15.97 6.95
N VAL A 167 -4.38 15.02 6.32
CA VAL A 167 -4.99 13.81 5.75
C VAL A 167 -4.85 12.64 6.71
N ALA A 168 -3.72 12.49 7.38
CA ALA A 168 -3.49 11.48 8.41
C ALA A 168 -4.54 11.53 9.53
N SER A 169 -4.97 12.73 9.92
CA SER A 169 -6.03 12.90 10.93
C SER A 169 -7.44 12.48 10.48
N ARG A 170 -7.66 12.26 9.18
CA ARG A 170 -8.95 11.88 8.59
C ARG A 170 -8.90 10.55 7.83
N VAL A 171 -7.74 9.91 7.75
CA VAL A 171 -7.58 8.63 7.05
C VAL A 171 -8.24 7.53 7.86
N VAL A 172 -9.00 6.66 7.19
CA VAL A 172 -9.51 5.44 7.79
C VAL A 172 -8.33 4.48 7.94
N TYR A 173 -7.77 4.41 9.15
CA TYR A 173 -6.48 3.78 9.41
C TYR A 173 -6.42 2.32 8.95
N ASP A 174 -7.47 1.54 9.18
CA ASP A 174 -7.50 0.10 8.81
C ASP A 174 -7.68 -0.13 7.29
N GLU A 175 -8.08 0.90 6.55
CA GLU A 175 -8.27 0.85 5.10
C GLU A 175 -7.12 1.51 4.33
N PHE A 176 -6.13 2.06 5.03
CA PHE A 176 -4.96 2.66 4.40
C PHE A 176 -3.98 1.59 3.91
N LEU A 177 -3.70 1.63 2.61
CA LEU A 177 -2.81 0.71 1.91
C LEU A 177 -1.42 1.34 1.74
N PRO A 178 -0.41 0.91 2.51
CA PRO A 178 0.97 1.30 2.28
C PRO A 178 1.54 0.52 1.09
N TYR A 179 1.97 1.25 0.05
CA TYR A 179 2.64 0.66 -1.12
C TYR A 179 4.15 0.49 -0.91
N GLY A 180 4.69 1.00 0.21
CA GLY A 180 6.10 0.94 0.52
C GLY A 180 6.91 1.94 -0.31
N THR A 181 8.14 1.57 -0.68
CA THR A 181 9.04 2.45 -1.43
C THR A 181 8.91 2.18 -2.93
N LEU A 182 8.27 3.09 -3.65
CA LEU A 182 8.14 3.05 -5.11
C LEU A 182 9.11 4.06 -5.72
N TYR A 183 10.03 3.59 -6.58
CA TYR A 183 11.05 4.43 -7.20
C TYR A 183 11.76 5.37 -6.22
N GLY A 184 12.15 4.85 -5.04
CA GLY A 184 12.89 5.59 -4.02
C GLY A 184 12.07 6.57 -3.19
N ARG A 185 10.73 6.55 -3.28
CA ARG A 185 9.84 7.39 -2.46
C ARG A 185 8.86 6.54 -1.69
N LEU A 186 8.58 6.90 -0.44
CA LEU A 186 7.53 6.24 0.33
C LEU A 186 6.14 6.66 -0.18
N VAL A 187 5.26 5.68 -0.38
CA VAL A 187 3.92 5.87 -0.95
C VAL A 187 2.87 5.09 -0.17
N GLY A 188 1.73 5.71 0.07
CA GLY A 188 0.53 5.05 0.59
C GLY A 188 -0.74 5.72 0.08
N ALA A 189 -1.84 5.00 0.09
CA ALA A 189 -3.14 5.56 -0.27
C ALA A 189 -4.29 4.88 0.49
N GLY A 190 -5.38 5.61 0.72
CA GLY A 190 -6.54 5.08 1.41
C GLY A 190 -7.70 6.06 1.44
N PRO A 191 -8.88 5.58 1.86
CA PRO A 191 -10.05 6.41 2.03
C PRO A 191 -9.93 7.28 3.30
N THR A 192 -10.64 8.40 3.29
CA THR A 192 -10.79 9.28 4.43
C THR A 192 -12.24 9.28 4.93
N GLU A 193 -12.45 9.72 6.17
CA GLU A 193 -13.78 9.79 6.82
C GLU A 193 -14.78 10.67 6.06
N ASP A 194 -14.30 11.59 5.21
CA ASP A 194 -15.11 12.44 4.33
C ASP A 194 -15.35 11.83 2.94
N ASP A 195 -15.29 10.50 2.83
CA ASP A 195 -15.48 9.68 1.63
C ASP A 195 -14.49 9.97 0.48
N ARG A 196 -13.44 10.76 0.70
CA ARG A 196 -12.41 10.99 -0.33
C ARG A 196 -11.41 9.83 -0.35
N PHE A 197 -10.71 9.66 -1.46
CA PHE A 197 -9.61 8.70 -1.54
C PHE A 197 -8.30 9.46 -1.75
N CYS A 198 -7.35 9.35 -0.83
CA CYS A 198 -6.13 10.15 -0.84
C CYS A 198 -4.89 9.28 -1.04
N MET A 199 -3.92 9.79 -1.79
CA MET A 199 -2.57 9.25 -1.94
C MET A 199 -1.57 10.23 -1.34
N ILE A 200 -0.61 9.70 -0.56
CA ILE A 200 0.48 10.43 0.07
C ILE A 200 1.78 9.94 -0.55
N VAL A 201 2.61 10.87 -1.06
CA VAL A 201 3.91 10.57 -1.64
C VAL A 201 4.99 11.42 -0.98
N GLU A 202 6.06 10.79 -0.52
CA GLU A 202 7.23 11.46 0.03
C GLU A 202 7.92 12.37 -1.02
N SER A 203 8.10 13.62 -0.64
CA SER A 203 8.77 14.68 -1.39
C SER A 203 9.66 15.49 -0.47
N ASP A 204 10.85 14.94 -0.18
CA ASP A 204 11.88 15.50 0.70
C ASP A 204 11.94 17.04 0.65
N PRO A 205 11.72 17.76 1.78
CA PRO A 205 11.63 17.27 3.17
C PRO A 205 10.20 17.03 3.69
N SER A 206 9.23 16.89 2.79
CA SER A 206 7.79 16.82 3.11
C SER A 206 7.09 15.68 2.37
N ALA A 207 5.78 15.60 2.46
CA ALA A 207 4.93 14.77 1.62
C ALA A 207 3.97 15.64 0.81
N VAL A 208 3.63 15.17 -0.39
CA VAL A 208 2.57 15.73 -1.21
C VAL A 208 1.37 14.79 -1.13
N THR A 209 0.20 15.36 -0.83
CA THR A 209 -1.05 14.61 -0.75
C THR A 209 -2.00 15.02 -1.86
N VAL A 210 -2.61 14.05 -2.53
CA VAL A 210 -3.64 14.27 -3.55
C VAL A 210 -4.83 13.38 -3.26
N CYS A 211 -6.03 13.96 -3.32
CA CYS A 211 -7.27 13.24 -3.07
C CYS A 211 -8.19 13.25 -4.30
N LEU A 212 -8.85 12.12 -4.54
CA LEU A 212 -10.00 11.97 -5.41
C LEU A 212 -11.25 12.30 -4.60
N ASP A 213 -12.06 13.21 -5.13
CA ASP A 213 -13.37 13.51 -4.59
C ASP A 213 -14.43 12.74 -5.38
N PRO A 214 -15.10 11.73 -4.77
CA PRO A 214 -16.14 10.98 -5.46
C PRO A 214 -17.43 11.81 -5.65
N ALA A 215 -17.59 12.93 -4.94
CA ALA A 215 -18.82 13.71 -4.91
C ALA A 215 -18.98 14.67 -6.10
N ILE A 216 -18.06 14.65 -7.08
CA ILE A 216 -18.19 15.46 -8.30
C ILE A 216 -19.22 14.81 -9.26
N TRP A 217 -20.50 14.92 -8.89
CA TRP A 217 -21.70 14.86 -9.73
C TRP A 217 -21.72 13.79 -10.84
N GLY A 218 -21.82 12.51 -10.45
CA GLY A 218 -22.26 11.43 -11.35
C GLY A 218 -21.24 10.96 -12.39
N PHE A 219 -20.00 11.44 -12.31
CA PHE A 219 -18.87 10.93 -13.09
C PHE A 219 -17.95 10.11 -12.18
N ALA A 220 -17.35 9.05 -12.71
CA ALA A 220 -16.25 8.39 -12.02
C ALA A 220 -15.14 9.42 -11.80
N PRO A 221 -14.52 9.49 -10.61
CA PRO A 221 -13.44 10.42 -10.36
C PRO A 221 -12.34 10.20 -11.40
N LEU A 222 -11.77 11.28 -11.92
CA LEU A 222 -10.66 11.16 -12.87
C LEU A 222 -9.38 10.79 -12.11
N PRO A 223 -8.54 9.90 -12.66
CA PRO A 223 -7.26 9.57 -12.05
C PRO A 223 -6.42 10.83 -11.86
N LYS A 224 -5.61 10.86 -10.81
CA LYS A 224 -4.74 11.99 -10.48
C LYS A 224 -3.30 11.57 -10.47
N THR A 225 -2.45 12.29 -11.20
CA THR A 225 -1.02 11.98 -11.31
C THR A 225 -0.17 13.05 -10.66
N LEU A 226 0.71 12.66 -9.74
CA LEU A 226 1.81 13.48 -9.24
C LEU A 226 3.08 13.14 -10.00
N VAL A 227 3.81 14.15 -10.48
CA VAL A 227 5.09 13.94 -11.16
C VAL A 227 6.22 14.50 -10.30
N PHE A 228 7.24 13.67 -10.05
CA PHE A 228 8.44 14.06 -9.34
C PHE A 228 9.68 13.82 -10.20
N PRO A 229 10.75 14.61 -10.01
CA PRO A 229 12.06 14.24 -10.51
C PRO A 229 12.40 12.82 -10.02
N ALA A 230 12.90 12.00 -10.93
CA ALA A 230 13.40 10.69 -10.56
C ALA A 230 14.54 10.89 -9.54
N PRO A 231 14.54 10.15 -8.41
CA PRO A 231 15.70 10.20 -7.54
C PRO A 231 16.92 9.73 -8.32
N GLN A 232 18.08 10.26 -7.97
CA GLN A 232 19.33 9.89 -8.62
C GLN A 232 19.64 8.46 -8.19
N PHE A 233 19.19 7.48 -8.98
CA PHE A 233 19.54 6.09 -8.75
C PHE A 233 20.98 5.90 -9.20
N ASP A 234 21.84 5.41 -8.30
CA ASP A 234 23.23 5.03 -8.64
C ASP A 234 23.31 4.01 -9.79
N ALA A 235 22.18 3.35 -10.11
CA ALA A 235 22.06 2.34 -11.16
C ALA A 235 21.36 2.82 -12.46
N ALA A 236 20.87 4.06 -12.53
CA ALA A 236 20.22 4.55 -13.74
C ALA A 236 21.28 4.93 -14.78
N SER A 237 21.21 4.32 -15.97
CA SER A 237 22.00 4.74 -17.12
C SER A 237 21.92 6.26 -17.29
N PRO A 238 23.05 6.97 -17.42
CA PRO A 238 23.04 8.42 -17.57
C PRO A 238 22.29 8.78 -18.86
N GLY A 239 21.06 9.28 -18.72
CA GLY A 239 20.38 9.98 -19.80
C GLY A 239 18.86 9.89 -19.92
N GLU A 240 18.15 8.95 -19.28
CA GLU A 240 16.80 8.62 -19.80
C GLU A 240 15.60 8.74 -18.84
N VAL A 241 15.74 8.65 -17.52
CA VAL A 241 14.59 8.82 -16.61
C VAL A 241 14.71 10.12 -15.83
N ALA A 242 14.14 11.19 -16.37
CA ALA A 242 14.12 12.50 -15.70
C ALA A 242 13.03 12.61 -14.62
N TYR A 243 11.90 11.90 -14.79
CA TYR A 243 10.72 12.03 -13.93
C TYR A 243 10.00 10.70 -13.72
N VAL A 244 9.28 10.59 -12.60
CA VAL A 244 8.40 9.48 -12.26
C VAL A 244 7.01 10.05 -11.94
N GLY A 245 5.98 9.53 -12.58
CA GLY A 245 4.58 9.84 -12.30
C GLY A 245 3.95 8.80 -11.37
N TYR A 246 3.23 9.24 -10.35
CA TYR A 246 2.46 8.43 -9.41
C TYR A 246 0.98 8.74 -9.62
N THR A 247 0.24 7.79 -10.19
CA THR A 247 -1.17 7.95 -10.52
C THR A 247 -2.03 7.24 -9.49
N LEU A 248 -2.90 8.00 -8.83
CA LEU A 248 -4.00 7.48 -8.04
C LEU A 248 -5.21 7.23 -8.96
N GLU A 249 -5.56 5.97 -9.13
CA GLU A 249 -6.67 5.51 -9.95
C GLU A 249 -8.02 5.59 -9.19
N PRO A 250 -9.16 5.60 -9.90
CA PRO A 250 -10.49 5.74 -9.29
C PRO A 250 -10.89 4.60 -8.33
N ASP A 251 -10.25 3.45 -8.45
CA ASP A 251 -10.43 2.28 -7.58
C ASP A 251 -9.51 2.30 -6.35
N GLY A 252 -8.73 3.37 -6.19
CA GLY A 252 -7.80 3.54 -5.09
C GLY A 252 -6.41 2.94 -5.32
N GLN A 253 -6.15 2.35 -6.50
CA GLN A 253 -4.83 1.82 -6.83
C GLN A 253 -3.83 2.94 -7.11
N VAL A 254 -2.58 2.75 -6.68
CA VAL A 254 -1.47 3.62 -7.04
C VAL A 254 -0.57 2.95 -8.08
N VAL A 255 -0.36 3.64 -9.21
CA VAL A 255 0.53 3.19 -10.29
C VAL A 255 1.68 4.17 -10.45
N ALA A 256 2.92 3.70 -10.32
CA ALA A 256 4.12 4.50 -10.58
C ALA A 256 4.69 4.19 -11.98
N ARG A 257 4.96 5.23 -12.78
CA ARG A 257 5.48 5.13 -14.14
C ARG A 257 6.72 6.02 -14.32
N PRO A 258 7.88 5.48 -14.71
CA PRO A 258 9.06 6.26 -15.04
C PRO A 258 8.93 6.89 -16.44
N GLY A 259 9.69 7.95 -16.70
CA GLY A 259 9.79 8.57 -18.03
C GLY A 259 8.57 9.42 -18.43
N VAL A 260 7.80 9.88 -17.45
CA VAL A 260 6.61 10.72 -17.68
C VAL A 260 7.06 12.12 -18.08
N ASP A 261 6.54 12.65 -19.19
CA ASP A 261 6.72 14.05 -19.55
C ASP A 261 5.91 14.93 -18.57
N PRO A 262 6.56 15.81 -17.78
CA PRO A 262 5.87 16.67 -16.82
C PRO A 262 4.87 17.61 -17.50
N GLN A 263 5.07 17.97 -18.78
CA GLN A 263 4.12 18.81 -19.53
C GLN A 263 2.87 18.05 -20.00
N ALA A 264 2.98 16.72 -20.14
CA ALA A 264 1.87 15.86 -20.56
C ALA A 264 1.03 15.37 -19.39
N ALA A 265 1.62 15.33 -18.19
CA ALA A 265 0.86 15.08 -16.97
C ALA A 265 -0.03 16.29 -16.71
N SER A 266 -1.36 16.09 -16.74
CA SER A 266 -2.30 17.11 -16.28
C SER A 266 -2.04 17.33 -14.79
N GLU A 267 -1.21 18.31 -14.44
CA GLU A 267 -0.87 18.63 -13.06
C GLU A 267 -2.17 18.93 -12.31
N PRO A 268 -2.56 18.13 -11.30
CA PRO A 268 -3.47 18.66 -10.31
C PRO A 268 -2.71 19.77 -9.59
N GLU A 269 -3.29 20.97 -9.54
CA GLU A 269 -2.78 22.04 -8.68
C GLU A 269 -2.73 21.47 -7.26
N PRO A 270 -1.54 21.18 -6.70
CA PRO A 270 -1.44 20.48 -5.44
C PRO A 270 -2.05 21.39 -4.39
N THR A 271 -3.05 20.90 -3.66
CA THR A 271 -3.53 21.61 -2.48
C THR A 271 -2.42 21.52 -1.44
N ARG A 272 -1.47 22.46 -1.48
CA ARG A 272 -0.45 22.61 -0.46
C ARG A 272 -1.17 22.95 0.84
N THR A 273 -1.42 21.93 1.64
CA THR A 273 -1.79 22.07 3.05
C THR A 273 -0.54 22.39 3.85
N ALA A 274 0.18 23.45 3.44
CA ALA A 274 1.24 24.00 4.26
C ALA A 274 0.55 24.77 5.40
N VAL A 275 0.29 24.09 6.51
CA VAL A 275 0.22 24.79 7.79
C VAL A 275 1.66 25.27 8.04
N PRO A 276 1.94 26.59 8.06
CA PRO A 276 3.29 27.07 8.34
C PRO A 276 3.74 26.50 9.68
N ALA A 277 5.00 26.08 9.75
CA ALA A 277 5.57 25.54 10.97
C ALA A 277 5.32 26.52 12.13
N PRO A 278 4.94 26.04 13.33
CA PRO A 278 4.79 26.92 14.49
C PRO A 278 6.09 27.69 14.72
N GLY A 279 6.05 29.03 14.59
CA GLY A 279 7.22 29.90 14.86
C GLY A 279 7.79 30.68 13.67
N THR A 280 7.20 30.62 12.48
CA THR A 280 7.57 31.51 11.36
C THR A 280 6.49 32.58 11.12
N GLN A 281 6.51 33.64 11.93
CA GLN A 281 5.92 34.96 11.62
C GLN A 281 6.92 36.04 12.04
#